data_AF-A0A516NZ15-F1
#
_entry.id   AF-A0A516NZ15-F1
#
_cell.length_a   1.000
_cell.length_b   1.000
_cell.length_c   1.000
_cell.angle_alpha   90.00
_cell.angle_beta   90.00
_cell.angle_gamma   90.00
#
_symmetry.space_group_name_H-M   'P 1'
#
loop_
_entity.id
_entity.type
_entity.pdbx_description
1 polymer ?
#
loop_
_entity_poly.entity_id
_entity_poly.type
_entity_poly.pdbx_seq_one_letter_code
_entity_poly.pdbx_strand_id
1 'polypeptide(L)'
;MRKIKFFLLGLIPGLILVFFILNKKGASCSGYLPNSRVIAETLSKDFTYSAHFTAEMAALKIDEKFLKDSIITNGTIDFENSNAQRKPCPSYILTYPKNNPRYKIGFEKCKEQSNFESFKKLR
;
A
#
# COMPACT_ATOMS: atom_id res chain seq x y z
N MET A 1 -24.85 35.97 -14.31
CA MET A 1 -25.54 35.06 -13.37
C MET A 1 -26.30 33.89 -14.01
N ARG A 2 -26.99 34.03 -15.17
CA ARG A 2 -27.76 32.92 -15.80
C ARG A 2 -26.91 31.68 -16.12
N LYS A 3 -25.72 31.85 -16.70
CA LYS A 3 -24.81 30.74 -17.08
C LYS A 3 -24.37 29.87 -15.89
N ILE A 4 -24.08 30.50 -14.75
CA ILE A 4 -23.69 29.81 -13.50
C ILE A 4 -24.87 28.99 -12.96
N LYS A 5 -26.09 29.53 -13.00
CA LYS A 5 -27.29 28.81 -12.56
C LYS A 5 -27.55 27.54 -13.40
N PHE A 6 -27.39 27.62 -14.72
CA PHE A 6 -27.52 26.44 -15.59
C PHE A 6 -26.40 25.42 -15.38
N PHE A 7 -25.17 25.86 -15.14
CA PHE A 7 -24.07 24.96 -14.80
C PHE A 7 -24.30 24.23 -13.47
N LEU A 8 -24.74 24.96 -12.43
CA LEU A 8 -25.03 24.38 -11.11
C LEU A 8 -26.21 23.39 -11.15
N LEU A 9 -27.20 23.63 -12.01
CA LEU A 9 -28.33 22.71 -12.24
C LEU A 9 -27.88 21.32 -12.73
N GLY A 10 -26.79 21.23 -13.49
CA GLY A 10 -26.19 19.95 -13.88
C GLY A 10 -25.14 19.44 -12.88
N LEU A 11 -24.32 20.34 -12.35
CA LEU A 11 -23.22 19.99 -11.44
C LEU A 11 -23.73 19.41 -10.12
N ILE A 12 -24.74 20.02 -9.49
CA ILE A 12 -25.25 19.59 -8.18
C ILE A 12 -25.80 18.16 -8.24
N PRO A 13 -26.74 17.79 -9.15
CA PRO A 13 -27.19 16.40 -9.24
C PRO A 13 -26.07 15.44 -9.67
N GLY A 14 -25.13 15.89 -10.52
CA GLY A 14 -23.94 15.10 -10.86
C GLY A 14 -23.06 14.79 -9.65
N LEU A 15 -22.80 15.77 -8.78
CA LEU A 15 -22.04 15.59 -7.54
C LEU A 15 -22.78 14.68 -6.55
N ILE A 16 -24.10 14.79 -6.45
CA ILE A 16 -24.92 13.89 -5.61
C ILE A 16 -24.75 12.44 -6.08
N LEU A 17 -24.84 12.19 -7.39
CA LEU A 17 -24.66 10.85 -7.96
C LEU A 17 -23.25 10.31 -7.69
N VAL A 18 -22.21 11.11 -7.92
CA VAL A 18 -20.81 10.73 -7.61
C VAL A 18 -20.65 10.42 -6.13
N PHE A 19 -21.22 11.24 -5.24
CA PHE A 19 -21.17 11.02 -3.79
C PHE A 19 -21.80 9.69 -3.39
N PHE A 20 -22.94 9.31 -3.98
CA PHE A 20 -23.56 8.00 -3.71
C PHE A 20 -22.72 6.82 -4.21
N ILE A 21 -22.05 6.95 -5.36
CA ILE A 21 -21.16 5.91 -5.88
C ILE A 21 -19.92 5.76 -4.98
N LEU A 22 -19.29 6.88 -4.59
CA LEU A 22 -18.06 6.88 -3.79
C LEU A 22 -18.28 6.55 -2.30
N ASN A 23 -19.51 6.69 -1.77
CA ASN A 23 -19.82 6.25 -0.39
C ASN A 23 -20.19 4.78 -0.27
N LYS A 24 -20.28 4.03 -1.38
CA LYS A 24 -20.41 2.58 -1.27
C LYS A 24 -19.16 2.00 -0.60
N LYS A 25 -19.39 1.10 0.36
CA LYS A 25 -18.34 0.43 1.15
C LYS A 25 -17.32 -0.21 0.18
N GLY A 26 -16.08 0.29 0.19
CA GLY A 26 -15.00 -0.19 -0.67
C GLY A 26 -14.63 0.71 -1.86
N ALA A 27 -15.37 1.80 -2.11
CA ALA A 27 -14.95 2.85 -3.06
C ALA A 27 -13.83 3.70 -2.45
N SER A 28 -12.69 3.07 -2.20
CA SER A 28 -11.44 3.74 -1.92
C SER A 28 -10.71 3.98 -3.24
N CYS A 29 -9.88 5.03 -3.32
CA CYS A 29 -8.95 5.20 -4.44
C CYS A 29 -7.79 4.19 -4.34
N SER A 30 -8.10 2.91 -4.08
CA SER A 30 -7.15 1.81 -3.93
C SER A 30 -6.37 1.64 -5.23
N GLY A 31 -5.06 1.86 -5.15
CA GLY A 31 -4.15 1.74 -6.29
C GLY A 31 -3.86 3.05 -7.02
N TYR A 32 -4.55 4.16 -6.70
CA TYR A 32 -4.28 5.46 -7.32
C TYR A 32 -3.27 6.28 -6.51
N LEU A 33 -3.40 6.27 -5.18
CA LEU A 33 -2.47 6.99 -4.31
C LEU A 33 -1.13 6.24 -4.21
N PRO A 34 0.02 6.94 -4.15
CA PRO A 34 1.35 6.32 -4.19
C PRO A 34 1.52 5.13 -3.24
N ASN A 35 1.14 5.28 -1.97
CA ASN A 35 1.20 4.20 -0.98
C ASN A 35 0.37 2.98 -1.41
N SER A 36 -0.91 3.21 -1.73
CA SER A 36 -1.84 2.14 -2.13
C SER A 36 -1.42 1.45 -3.43
N ARG A 37 -0.77 2.18 -4.34
CA ARG A 37 -0.26 1.64 -5.60
C ARG A 37 0.88 0.66 -5.34
N VAL A 38 1.85 1.05 -4.52
CA VAL A 38 2.96 0.15 -4.14
C VAL A 38 2.42 -1.09 -3.45
N ILE A 39 1.49 -0.95 -2.50
CA ILE A 39 0.87 -2.09 -1.80
C ILE A 39 0.15 -3.03 -2.77
N ALA A 40 -0.75 -2.50 -3.61
CA ALA A 40 -1.52 -3.29 -4.56
C ALA A 40 -0.62 -4.04 -5.55
N GLU A 41 0.38 -3.36 -6.13
CA GLU A 41 1.34 -3.99 -7.03
C GLU A 41 2.26 -4.99 -6.32
N THR A 42 2.52 -4.83 -5.02
CA THR A 42 3.33 -5.79 -4.24
C THR A 42 2.53 -7.07 -4.00
N LEU A 43 1.26 -6.93 -3.56
CA LEU A 43 0.35 -8.04 -3.29
C LEU A 43 -0.04 -8.84 -4.55
N SER A 44 0.04 -8.23 -5.73
CA SER A 44 -0.26 -8.91 -7.00
C SER A 44 0.89 -9.75 -7.56
N LYS A 45 2.04 -9.82 -6.88
CA LYS A 45 3.24 -10.53 -7.32
C LYS A 45 3.52 -11.74 -6.44
N ASP A 46 4.38 -12.64 -6.92
CA ASP A 46 4.84 -13.76 -6.10
C ASP A 46 5.80 -13.24 -5.01
N PHE A 47 5.65 -13.76 -3.79
CA PHE A 47 6.46 -13.34 -2.65
C PHE A 47 7.64 -14.29 -2.54
N THR A 48 8.85 -13.73 -2.50
CA THR A 48 10.05 -14.49 -2.16
C THR A 48 10.66 -13.90 -0.89
N TYR A 49 11.25 -14.76 -0.06
CA TYR A 49 11.76 -14.38 1.25
C TYR A 49 13.22 -14.78 1.35
N SER A 50 14.08 -13.82 1.72
CA SER A 50 15.46 -14.14 2.09
C SER A 50 15.49 -15.05 3.33
N ALA A 51 16.56 -15.82 3.50
CA ALA A 51 16.72 -16.68 4.68
C ALA A 51 16.62 -15.90 6.00
N HIS A 52 17.19 -14.68 6.03
CA HIS A 52 17.11 -13.79 7.18
C HIS A 52 15.66 -13.35 7.45
N PHE A 53 14.92 -12.95 6.41
CA PHE A 53 13.51 -12.55 6.54
C PHE A 53 12.65 -13.69 7.08
N THR A 54 12.83 -14.90 6.56
CA THR A 54 12.12 -16.10 7.02
C THR A 54 12.44 -16.41 8.49
N ALA A 55 13.70 -16.28 8.90
CA ALA A 55 14.11 -16.50 10.29
C ALA A 55 13.46 -15.47 11.24
N GLU A 56 13.43 -14.20 10.86
CA GLU A 56 12.77 -13.13 11.65
C GLU A 56 11.26 -13.34 11.74
N MET A 57 10.59 -13.72 10.64
CA MET A 57 9.18 -14.09 10.67
C MET A 57 8.92 -15.21 11.66
N ALA A 58 9.75 -16.26 11.64
CA ALA A 58 9.63 -17.40 12.56
C ALA A 58 9.84 -16.96 14.03
N ALA A 59 10.87 -16.14 14.30
CA ALA A 59 11.16 -15.62 15.64
C ALA A 59 10.02 -14.76 16.20
N LEU A 60 9.39 -13.96 15.33
CA LEU A 60 8.26 -13.10 15.68
C LEU A 60 6.90 -13.81 15.62
N LYS A 61 6.85 -15.09 15.24
CA LYS A 61 5.63 -15.88 15.04
C LYS A 61 4.66 -15.23 14.04
N ILE A 62 5.21 -14.70 12.95
CA ILE A 62 4.46 -14.07 11.87
C ILE A 62 4.31 -15.08 10.75
N ASP A 63 3.06 -15.45 10.44
CA ASP A 63 2.74 -16.26 9.27
C ASP A 63 2.56 -15.39 8.02
N GLU A 64 2.58 -16.05 6.86
CA GLU A 64 2.44 -15.37 5.56
C GLU A 64 1.07 -14.70 5.39
N LYS A 65 0.02 -15.27 6.01
CA LYS A 65 -1.32 -14.71 5.97
C LYS A 65 -1.38 -13.36 6.69
N PHE A 66 -0.83 -13.29 7.90
CA PHE A 66 -0.72 -12.06 8.68
C PHE A 66 0.18 -11.04 8.00
N LEU A 67 1.30 -11.48 7.41
CA LEU A 67 2.16 -10.62 6.61
C LEU A 67 1.34 -9.94 5.49
N LYS A 68 0.64 -10.71 4.66
CA LYS A 68 -0.12 -10.17 3.51
C LYS A 68 -1.34 -9.36 3.95
N ASP A 69 -2.23 -9.96 4.74
CA ASP A 69 -3.54 -9.40 5.08
C ASP A 69 -3.46 -8.22 6.05
N SER A 70 -2.44 -8.21 6.92
CA SER A 70 -2.30 -7.19 7.96
C SER A 70 -1.15 -6.24 7.65
N ILE A 71 0.08 -6.73 7.59
CA ILE A 71 1.27 -5.88 7.56
C ILE A 71 1.39 -5.15 6.21
N ILE A 72 1.36 -5.88 5.10
CA ILE A 72 1.52 -5.29 3.76
C ILE A 72 0.26 -4.49 3.38
N THR A 73 -0.93 -5.09 3.55
CA THR A 73 -2.20 -4.45 3.17
C THR A 73 -2.44 -3.11 3.90
N ASN A 74 -2.10 -3.03 5.18
CA ASN A 74 -2.34 -1.83 6.00
C ASN A 74 -1.05 -1.06 6.35
N GLY A 75 0.05 -1.38 5.66
CA GLY A 75 1.35 -0.75 5.86
C GLY A 75 1.42 0.67 5.29
N THR A 76 2.44 1.41 5.72
CA THR A 76 2.79 2.72 5.15
C THR A 76 4.19 2.66 4.57
N ILE A 77 4.31 2.98 3.28
CA ILE A 77 5.57 3.11 2.56
C ILE A 77 6.23 4.41 2.98
N ASP A 78 7.45 4.29 3.47
CA ASP A 78 8.35 5.38 3.78
C ASP A 78 9.12 5.74 2.51
N PHE A 79 8.56 6.65 1.70
CA PHE A 79 9.15 7.06 0.43
C PHE A 79 10.47 7.83 0.59
N GLU A 80 10.72 8.43 1.76
CA GLU A 80 11.97 9.14 2.06
C GLU A 80 13.14 8.17 2.18
N ASN A 81 12.89 7.01 2.80
CA ASN A 81 13.89 5.96 2.97
C ASN A 81 13.83 4.86 1.89
N SER A 82 13.03 5.05 0.84
CA SER A 82 12.86 4.10 -0.27
C SER A 82 13.54 4.58 -1.56
N ASN A 83 14.03 3.66 -2.38
CA ASN A 83 14.54 3.96 -3.72
C ASN A 83 13.52 3.54 -4.79
N ALA A 84 12.41 4.27 -4.86
CA ALA A 84 11.27 3.97 -5.74
C ALA A 84 11.60 4.02 -7.25
N GLN A 85 12.68 4.70 -7.64
CA GLN A 85 13.11 4.86 -9.04
C GLN A 85 14.23 3.89 -9.44
N ARG A 86 14.73 3.06 -8.51
CA ARG A 86 15.81 2.12 -8.78
C ARG A 86 15.39 1.09 -9.84
N LYS A 87 16.31 0.78 -10.75
CA LYS A 87 16.16 -0.27 -11.78
C LYS A 87 17.15 -1.41 -11.52
N PRO A 88 16.81 -2.67 -11.83
CA PRO A 88 15.55 -3.12 -12.45
C PRO A 88 14.38 -3.21 -11.46
N CYS A 89 14.66 -3.28 -10.15
CA CYS A 89 13.65 -3.41 -9.12
C CYS A 89 13.71 -2.18 -8.19
N PRO A 90 12.62 -1.42 -8.03
CA PRO A 90 12.51 -0.44 -6.96
C PRO A 90 12.62 -1.09 -5.58
N SER A 91 13.28 -0.43 -4.62
CA SER A 91 13.28 -0.89 -3.22
C SER A 91 12.44 0.02 -2.34
N TYR A 92 11.74 -0.60 -1.38
CA TYR A 92 10.81 0.07 -0.49
C TYR A 92 11.05 -0.29 0.96
N ILE A 93 10.80 0.69 1.83
CA ILE A 93 10.69 0.53 3.27
C ILE A 93 9.21 0.69 3.63
N LEU A 94 8.65 -0.32 4.28
CA LEU A 94 7.30 -0.34 4.80
C LEU A 94 7.32 -0.37 6.32
N THR A 95 6.42 0.40 6.93
CA THR A 95 6.19 0.36 8.37
C THR A 95 4.76 -0.05 8.68
N TYR A 96 4.58 -0.76 9.79
CA TYR A 96 3.27 -1.17 10.25
C TYR A 96 3.22 -1.27 11.79
N PRO A 97 2.10 -0.88 12.43
CA PRO A 97 0.96 -0.15 11.87
C PRO A 97 1.31 1.32 11.59
N LYS A 98 0.45 2.02 10.83
CA LYS A 98 0.66 3.44 10.47
C LYS A 98 0.89 4.34 11.70
N ASN A 99 0.11 4.13 12.76
CA ASN A 99 0.24 4.86 14.01
C ASN A 99 1.03 4.00 15.00
N ASN A 100 2.14 4.52 15.54
CA ASN A 100 3.06 3.79 16.43
C ASN A 100 3.62 2.49 15.79
N PRO A 101 4.48 2.63 14.76
CA PRO A 101 4.98 1.50 13.99
C PRO A 101 5.78 0.52 14.84
N ARG A 102 5.45 -0.77 14.71
CA ARG A 102 6.08 -1.88 15.44
C ARG A 102 7.01 -2.68 14.56
N TYR A 103 6.73 -2.73 13.26
CA TYR A 103 7.50 -3.47 12.27
C TYR A 103 8.00 -2.52 11.19
N LYS A 104 9.23 -2.78 10.74
CA LYS A 104 9.84 -2.18 9.56
C LYS A 104 10.28 -3.31 8.63
N ILE A 105 9.80 -3.26 7.40
CA ILE A 105 10.09 -4.25 6.36
C ILE A 105 10.80 -3.56 5.21
N GLY A 106 11.91 -4.12 4.76
CA GLY A 106 12.58 -3.75 3.52
C GLY A 106 12.38 -4.83 2.47
N PHE A 107 11.94 -4.43 1.28
CA PHE A 107 11.68 -5.33 0.17
C PHE A 107 11.95 -4.67 -1.18
N GLU A 108 12.23 -5.48 -2.18
CA GLU A 108 12.34 -5.07 -3.58
C GLU A 108 11.09 -5.51 -4.35
N LYS A 109 10.56 -4.63 -5.19
CA LYS A 109 9.43 -4.94 -6.06
C LYS A 109 9.92 -5.06 -7.49
N CYS A 110 10.20 -6.28 -7.94
CA CYS A 110 10.58 -6.58 -9.32
C CYS A 110 9.35 -6.71 -10.22
N LYS A 111 9.54 -7.10 -11.50
CA LYS A 111 8.45 -7.22 -12.48
C LYS A 111 7.43 -8.31 -12.10
N GLU A 112 7.94 -9.49 -11.72
CA GLU A 112 7.12 -10.69 -11.44
C GLU A 112 7.05 -11.02 -9.95
N GLN A 113 8.07 -10.64 -9.19
CA GLN A 113 8.24 -11.03 -7.79
C GLN A 113 8.45 -9.83 -6.87
N SER A 114 8.05 -9.98 -5.61
CA SER A 114 8.35 -9.09 -4.50
C SER A 114 9.30 -9.81 -3.54
N ASN A 115 10.54 -9.34 -3.45
CA ASN A 115 11.61 -9.98 -2.70
C ASN A 115 11.78 -9.31 -1.34
N PHE A 116 11.50 -10.05 -0.27
CA PHE A 116 11.54 -9.55 1.09
C PHE A 116 12.89 -9.84 1.76
N GLU A 117 13.60 -8.77 2.12
CA GLU A 117 15.00 -8.84 2.53
C GLU A 117 15.18 -8.59 4.02
N SER A 118 14.48 -7.61 4.60
CA SER A 118 14.65 -7.27 6.01
C SER A 118 13.31 -7.17 6.74
N PHE A 119 13.25 -7.78 7.92
CA PHE A 119 12.16 -7.65 8.86
C PHE A 119 12.76 -7.21 10.19
N LYS A 120 12.35 -6.05 10.71
CA LYS A 120 12.82 -5.53 12.00
C LYS A 120 11.65 -5.17 12.89
N LYS A 121 11.70 -5.60 14.15
CA LYS A 121 10.85 -5.08 15.22
C LYS A 121 11.44 -3.77 15.75
N LEU A 122 10.65 -2.72 15.78
CA LEU A 122 11.08 -1.38 16.22
C LEU A 122 10.91 -1.16 17.72
N ARG A 123 9.98 -1.88 18.37
CA ARG A 123 9.70 -1.80 19.80
C ARG A 123 9.03 -3.07 20.33
#